data_AF-A0A7W1PV05-F1
#
_entry.id   AF-A0A7W1PV05-F1
#
_cell.length_a   1.000
_cell.length_b   1.000
_cell.length_c   1.000
_cell.angle_alpha   90.00
_cell.angle_beta   90.00
_cell.angle_gamma   90.00
#
_symmetry.space_group_name_H-M   'P 1'
#
loop_
_entity.id
_entity.type
_entity.pdbx_description
1 polymer ?
#
loop_
_entity_poly.entity_id
_entity_poly.type
_entity_poly.pdbx_seq_one_letter_code
_entity_poly.pdbx_strand_id
1 'polypeptide(L)'
;MKQIYLAISFVLVLLNFVIAQPGSNDITFNTATGFDASVYSTAIQSDGEIIAGGAFGSFDGYYLNKIARLNTDGTRDNSFDPGSGFAGQGSVETVAIQSDGKIIVGGNITFFNGAPINRIARLNPNGSIDPNFYIGNGFNGKVLSIAVQNDGKIVVGGEFSSFN
;
A
#
# COMPACT_ATOMS: atom_id res chain seq x y z
N MET A 1 -30.57 57.98 30.01
CA MET A 1 -29.65 56.82 29.97
C MET A 1 -30.47 55.56 29.75
N LYS A 2 -30.36 54.92 28.58
CA LYS A 2 -30.90 53.58 28.32
C LYS A 2 -29.72 52.71 27.93
N GLN A 3 -29.42 51.69 28.72
CA GLN A 3 -28.43 50.67 28.34
C GLN A 3 -29.07 49.71 27.35
N ILE A 4 -28.41 49.51 26.21
CA ILE A 4 -28.76 48.50 25.20
C ILE A 4 -27.88 47.28 25.50
N TYR A 5 -28.51 46.16 25.85
CA TYR A 5 -27.85 44.87 25.94
C TYR A 5 -27.83 44.23 24.56
N LEU A 6 -26.64 44.05 23.99
CA LEU A 6 -26.43 43.26 22.78
C LEU A 6 -26.09 41.82 23.21
N ALA A 7 -27.07 40.92 23.15
CA ALA A 7 -26.83 39.50 23.34
C ALA A 7 -26.27 38.90 22.04
N ILE A 8 -24.96 38.73 21.97
CA ILE A 8 -24.30 37.96 20.92
C ILE A 8 -24.48 36.48 21.30
N SER A 9 -25.42 35.79 20.63
CA SER A 9 -25.55 34.34 20.75
C SER A 9 -24.37 33.68 20.03
N PHE A 10 -23.40 33.18 20.80
CA PHE A 10 -22.31 32.36 20.29
C PHE A 10 -22.87 30.95 20.09
N VAL A 11 -23.24 30.60 18.85
CA VAL A 11 -23.55 29.20 18.51
C VAL A 11 -22.23 28.44 18.49
N LEU A 12 -21.87 27.87 19.63
CA LEU A 12 -20.78 26.91 19.74
C LEU A 12 -21.23 25.62 19.03
N VAL A 13 -20.92 25.50 17.74
CA VAL A 13 -21.00 24.21 17.05
C VAL A 13 -19.89 23.35 17.63
N LEU A 14 -20.22 22.53 18.63
CA LEU A 14 -19.39 21.39 19.02
C LEU A 14 -19.33 20.43 17.83
N LEU A 15 -18.38 20.63 16.91
CA LEU A 15 -17.91 19.51 16.12
C LEU A 15 -17.23 18.56 17.12
N ASN A 16 -17.88 17.43 17.37
CA ASN A 16 -17.26 16.29 18.01
C ASN A 16 -16.15 15.76 17.09
N PHE A 17 -15.02 16.45 17.03
CA PHE A 17 -13.79 15.79 16.63
C PHE A 17 -13.42 14.88 17.78
N VAL A 18 -13.85 13.62 17.70
CA VAL A 18 -13.22 12.53 18.42
C VAL A 18 -11.84 12.38 17.79
N ILE A 19 -10.91 13.29 18.14
CA ILE A 19 -9.51 13.06 17.84
C ILE A 19 -9.15 11.88 18.74
N ALA A 20 -8.90 10.73 18.11
CA ALA A 20 -8.38 9.56 18.79
C ALA A 20 -7.23 10.01 19.72
N GLN A 21 -7.34 9.73 21.02
CA GLN A 21 -6.21 9.89 21.92
C GLN A 21 -5.07 9.00 21.42
N PRO A 22 -3.79 9.34 21.63
CA PRO A 22 -2.70 8.42 21.32
C PRO A 22 -2.98 7.03 21.91
N GLY A 23 -3.13 6.03 21.05
CA GLY A 23 -3.46 4.65 21.44
C GLY A 23 -4.94 4.25 21.48
N SER A 24 -5.89 5.13 21.15
CA SER A 24 -7.29 4.72 20.90
C SER A 24 -7.51 4.32 19.44
N ASN A 25 -8.41 3.38 19.20
CA ASN A 25 -8.79 2.97 17.84
C ASN A 25 -9.28 4.17 17.02
N ASP A 26 -8.74 4.33 15.81
CA ASP A 26 -9.27 5.26 14.82
C ASP A 26 -10.53 4.66 14.19
N ILE A 27 -11.70 5.10 14.66
CA ILE A 27 -13.00 4.63 14.16
C ILE A 27 -13.32 5.12 12.74
N THR A 28 -12.54 6.10 12.23
CA THR A 28 -12.69 6.58 10.86
C THR A 28 -11.92 5.73 9.87
N PHE A 29 -11.02 4.87 10.34
CA PHE A 29 -10.34 3.86 9.52
C PHE A 29 -11.17 2.58 9.44
N ASN A 30 -11.87 2.37 8.32
CA ASN A 30 -12.80 1.27 8.13
C ASN A 30 -12.45 0.42 6.90
N THR A 31 -11.92 -0.78 7.14
CA THR A 31 -11.58 -1.75 6.09
C THR A 31 -12.74 -2.62 5.63
N ALA A 32 -13.97 -2.34 6.10
CA ALA A 32 -15.15 -3.17 5.88
C ALA A 32 -14.88 -4.65 6.26
N THR A 33 -14.92 -5.58 5.30
CA THR A 33 -14.62 -7.00 5.59
C THR A 33 -13.13 -7.32 5.67
N GLY A 34 -12.25 -6.40 5.23
CA GLY A 34 -10.80 -6.50 5.37
C GLY A 34 -10.14 -7.48 4.40
N PHE A 35 -8.92 -7.91 4.75
CA PHE A 35 -8.14 -8.88 3.99
C PHE A 35 -8.55 -10.32 4.35
N ASP A 36 -8.59 -11.21 3.36
CA ASP A 36 -8.94 -12.62 3.56
C ASP A 36 -7.77 -13.51 4.02
N ALA A 37 -6.55 -13.00 4.01
CA ALA A 37 -5.36 -13.66 4.54
C ALA A 37 -4.33 -12.64 5.03
N SER A 38 -3.15 -13.14 5.41
CA SER A 38 -2.08 -12.32 5.98
C SER A 38 -1.60 -11.22 5.02
N VAL A 39 -1.49 -10.01 5.58
CA VAL A 39 -0.70 -8.90 5.03
C VAL A 39 0.69 -8.99 5.65
N TYR A 40 1.73 -9.04 4.83
CA TYR A 40 3.11 -9.15 5.30
C TYR A 40 3.85 -7.83 5.32
N SER A 41 3.47 -6.89 4.45
CA SER A 41 4.12 -5.58 4.37
C SER A 41 3.12 -4.50 4.04
N THR A 42 3.28 -3.34 4.67
CA THR A 42 2.57 -2.12 4.31
C THR A 42 3.56 -0.98 4.11
N ALA A 43 3.19 -0.01 3.26
CA ALA A 43 3.95 1.22 3.09
C ALA A 43 3.00 2.39 2.80
N ILE A 44 3.28 3.55 3.40
CA ILE A 44 2.48 4.77 3.24
C ILE A 44 3.07 5.61 2.11
N GLN A 45 2.23 6.03 1.17
CA GLN A 45 2.59 6.96 0.09
C GLN A 45 2.55 8.41 0.58
N SER A 46 3.10 9.34 -0.21
CA SER A 46 3.20 10.75 0.18
C SER A 46 1.85 11.46 0.38
N ASP A 47 0.80 10.93 -0.23
CA ASP A 47 -0.60 11.36 -0.10
C ASP A 47 -1.33 10.74 1.10
N GLY A 48 -0.67 9.83 1.83
CA GLY A 48 -1.23 9.11 2.96
C GLY A 48 -1.95 7.81 2.59
N GLU A 49 -2.09 7.49 1.29
CA GLU A 49 -2.60 6.20 0.86
C GLU A 49 -1.65 5.07 1.29
N ILE A 50 -2.20 3.86 1.45
CA ILE A 50 -1.48 2.73 2.03
C ILE A 50 -1.40 1.61 1.01
N ILE A 51 -0.19 1.24 0.61
CA ILE A 51 0.07 0.00 -0.12
C ILE A 51 0.13 -1.15 0.86
N ALA A 52 -0.60 -2.22 0.60
CA ALA A 52 -0.58 -3.46 1.35
C ALA A 52 -0.19 -4.64 0.44
N GLY A 53 0.81 -5.42 0.86
CA GLY A 53 1.26 -6.63 0.18
C GLY A 53 1.24 -7.84 1.12
N GLY A 54 0.90 -9.02 0.60
CA GLY A 54 0.85 -10.23 1.42
C GLY A 54 0.54 -11.54 0.69
N ALA A 55 -0.17 -12.42 1.38
CA ALA A 55 -0.68 -13.70 0.86
C ALA A 55 -2.19 -13.67 0.56
N PHE A 56 -2.86 -12.54 0.78
CA PHE A 56 -4.30 -12.39 0.57
C PHE A 56 -4.70 -12.50 -0.92
N GLY A 57 -5.86 -13.09 -1.16
CA GLY A 57 -6.51 -13.11 -2.47
C GLY A 57 -7.39 -11.89 -2.67
N SER A 58 -8.05 -11.44 -1.60
CA SER A 58 -9.04 -10.37 -1.64
C SER A 58 -8.92 -9.36 -0.50
N PHE A 59 -9.43 -8.16 -0.78
CA PHE A 59 -9.69 -7.10 0.19
C PHE A 59 -11.10 -6.58 -0.03
N ASP A 60 -11.88 -6.52 1.04
CA ASP A 60 -13.29 -6.17 1.01
C ASP A 60 -14.12 -6.99 0.00
N GLY A 61 -13.81 -8.29 -0.12
CA GLY A 61 -14.46 -9.19 -1.07
C GLY A 61 -14.04 -9.01 -2.54
N TYR A 62 -13.16 -8.07 -2.86
CA TYR A 62 -12.61 -7.87 -4.22
C TYR A 62 -11.31 -8.64 -4.41
N TYR A 63 -11.22 -9.44 -5.47
CA TYR A 63 -10.00 -10.16 -5.83
C TYR A 63 -8.95 -9.19 -6.38
N LEU A 64 -7.86 -8.98 -5.63
CA LEU A 64 -6.76 -8.09 -5.99
C LEU A 64 -5.41 -8.83 -6.15
N ASN A 65 -5.34 -10.07 -5.67
CA ASN A 65 -4.15 -10.93 -5.75
C ASN A 65 -2.88 -10.29 -5.16
N LYS A 66 -2.87 -10.23 -3.82
CA LYS A 66 -1.68 -9.97 -2.96
C LYS A 66 -1.13 -8.56 -2.96
N ILE A 67 -1.76 -7.63 -3.67
CA ILE A 67 -1.43 -6.21 -3.63
C ILE A 67 -2.72 -5.40 -3.61
N ALA A 68 -2.82 -4.43 -2.71
CA ALA A 68 -3.96 -3.52 -2.62
C ALA A 68 -3.45 -2.12 -2.26
N ARG A 69 -4.21 -1.10 -2.67
CA ARG A 69 -4.07 0.25 -2.15
C ARG A 69 -5.33 0.64 -1.39
N LEU A 70 -5.13 1.20 -0.21
CA LEU A 70 -6.19 1.70 0.65
C LEU A 70 -6.10 3.23 0.71
N ASN A 71 -7.25 3.89 0.72
CA ASN A 71 -7.36 5.30 1.06
C ASN A 71 -6.96 5.53 2.53
N THR A 72 -6.76 6.79 2.92
CA THR A 72 -6.42 7.16 4.32
C THR A 72 -7.48 6.76 5.34
N ASP A 73 -8.73 6.53 4.90
CA ASP A 73 -9.85 6.06 5.73
C ASP A 73 -9.98 4.53 5.75
N GLY A 74 -9.01 3.80 5.19
CA GLY A 74 -8.99 2.34 5.15
C GLY A 74 -9.87 1.70 4.08
N THR A 75 -10.64 2.49 3.32
CA THR A 75 -11.42 1.96 2.19
C THR A 75 -10.53 1.61 1.00
N ARG A 76 -11.00 0.76 0.10
CA ARG A 76 -10.25 0.41 -1.13
C ARG A 76 -10.13 1.63 -2.03
N ASP A 77 -8.92 1.90 -2.52
CA ASP A 77 -8.73 2.82 -3.63
C ASP A 77 -9.01 2.10 -4.97
N ASN A 78 -10.02 2.59 -5.70
CA ASN A 78 -10.43 2.03 -6.99
C ASN A 78 -9.62 2.56 -8.18
N SER A 79 -8.79 3.60 -7.98
CA SER A 79 -7.88 4.11 -9.01
C SER A 79 -6.60 3.29 -9.14
N PHE A 80 -6.30 2.47 -8.14
CA PHE A 80 -5.25 1.46 -8.17
C PHE A 80 -5.76 0.15 -8.80
N ASP A 81 -5.32 -0.12 -10.02
CA ASP A 81 -5.69 -1.30 -10.77
C ASP A 81 -4.45 -2.14 -11.11
N PRO A 82 -4.14 -3.18 -10.30
CA PRO A 82 -3.06 -4.11 -10.61
C PRO A 82 -3.47 -5.16 -11.66
N GLY A 83 -4.68 -5.08 -12.22
CA GLY A 83 -5.26 -6.10 -13.09
C GLY A 83 -5.54 -7.40 -12.32
N SER A 84 -5.01 -8.51 -12.82
CA SER A 84 -4.98 -9.80 -12.11
C SER A 84 -3.84 -9.91 -11.08
N GLY A 85 -3.01 -8.87 -10.90
CA GLY A 85 -2.02 -8.78 -9.82
C GLY A 85 -1.00 -9.92 -9.81
N PHE A 86 -0.55 -10.32 -8.61
CA PHE A 86 0.49 -11.34 -8.41
C PHE A 86 -0.10 -12.75 -8.25
N ALA A 87 -0.82 -13.22 -9.28
CA ALA A 87 -1.46 -14.54 -9.29
C ALA A 87 -0.47 -15.70 -9.02
N GLY A 88 -0.98 -16.83 -8.52
CA GLY A 88 -0.20 -18.05 -8.23
C GLY A 88 -0.02 -18.35 -6.74
N GLN A 89 0.92 -19.22 -6.39
CA GLN A 89 1.12 -19.71 -5.01
C GLN A 89 2.09 -18.86 -4.16
N GLY A 90 2.77 -17.88 -4.77
CA GLY A 90 3.71 -17.00 -4.08
C GLY A 90 3.04 -15.96 -3.16
N SER A 91 3.84 -15.11 -2.55
CA SER A 91 3.40 -14.00 -1.68
C SER A 91 4.23 -12.76 -1.96
N VAL A 92 3.61 -11.59 -1.77
CA VAL A 92 4.33 -10.33 -1.65
C VAL A 92 4.82 -10.22 -0.22
N GLU A 93 6.14 -10.24 -0.03
CA GLU A 93 6.79 -10.25 1.29
C GLU A 93 7.20 -8.84 1.73
N THR A 94 7.43 -7.94 0.77
CA THR A 94 7.92 -6.59 1.05
C THR A 94 7.44 -5.60 0.00
N VAL A 95 7.08 -4.41 0.45
CA VAL A 95 6.76 -3.26 -0.40
C VAL A 95 7.57 -2.05 0.04
N ALA A 96 8.04 -1.25 -0.92
CA ALA A 96 8.71 0.02 -0.67
C ALA A 96 8.30 1.07 -1.70
N ILE A 97 8.20 2.33 -1.28
CA ILE A 97 7.76 3.44 -2.13
C ILE A 97 8.98 4.26 -2.57
N GLN A 98 9.07 4.53 -3.86
CA GLN A 98 10.06 5.46 -4.42
C GLN A 98 9.56 6.90 -4.33
N SER A 99 10.46 7.88 -4.38
CA SER A 99 10.12 9.30 -4.29
C SER A 99 9.23 9.83 -5.42
N ASP A 100 9.15 9.10 -6.54
CA ASP A 100 8.27 9.40 -7.68
C ASP A 100 6.90 8.69 -7.60
N GLY A 101 6.60 8.08 -6.44
CA GLY A 101 5.35 7.36 -6.19
C GLY A 101 5.30 5.94 -6.77
N LYS A 102 6.34 5.48 -7.48
CA LYS A 102 6.42 4.07 -7.91
C LYS A 102 6.61 3.15 -6.72
N ILE A 103 6.16 1.92 -6.88
CA ILE A 103 6.09 0.92 -5.82
C ILE A 103 7.02 -0.22 -6.19
N ILE A 104 8.03 -0.49 -5.37
CA ILE A 104 8.85 -1.68 -5.48
C ILE A 104 8.20 -2.79 -4.67
N VAL A 105 8.01 -3.94 -5.30
CA VAL A 105 7.38 -5.12 -4.70
C VAL A 105 8.36 -6.28 -4.76
N GLY A 106 8.57 -6.97 -3.64
CA GLY A 106 9.42 -8.16 -3.54
C GLY A 106 8.71 -9.33 -2.88
N GLY A 107 9.10 -10.55 -3.23
CA GLY A 107 8.57 -11.75 -2.58
C GLY A 107 8.89 -13.06 -3.27
N ASN A 108 8.07 -14.08 -3.00
CA ASN A 108 8.05 -15.34 -3.74
C ASN A 108 7.14 -15.26 -4.99
N ILE A 109 7.06 -14.08 -5.61
CA ILE A 109 6.23 -13.82 -6.79
C ILE A 109 6.94 -14.24 -8.08
N THR A 110 6.20 -14.83 -9.02
CA THR A 110 6.72 -15.27 -10.33
C THR A 110 5.90 -14.79 -11.52
N PHE A 111 4.73 -14.20 -11.26
CA PHE A 111 3.87 -13.67 -12.31
C PHE A 111 3.26 -12.34 -11.86
N PHE A 112 3.08 -11.45 -12.84
CA PHE A 112 2.24 -10.28 -12.72
C PHE A 112 1.41 -10.15 -14.00
N ASN A 113 0.09 -10.09 -13.88
CA ASN A 113 -0.80 -10.07 -15.04
C ASN A 113 -0.57 -11.18 -16.07
N GLY A 114 -0.26 -12.38 -15.58
CA GLY A 114 0.05 -13.55 -16.41
C GLY A 114 1.42 -13.51 -17.09
N ALA A 115 2.14 -12.38 -17.04
CA ALA A 115 3.50 -12.28 -17.54
C ALA A 115 4.50 -12.73 -16.46
N PRO A 116 5.56 -13.47 -16.84
CA PRO A 116 6.57 -13.90 -15.89
C PRO A 116 7.37 -12.70 -15.35
N ILE A 117 7.58 -12.70 -14.05
CA ILE A 117 8.51 -11.82 -13.33
C ILE A 117 9.38 -12.70 -12.43
N ASN A 118 10.48 -12.18 -11.90
CA ASN A 118 11.30 -12.96 -10.99
C ASN A 118 11.59 -12.24 -9.68
N ARG A 119 10.72 -12.51 -8.69
CA ARG A 119 10.86 -12.15 -7.25
C ARG A 119 10.80 -10.66 -6.92
N ILE A 120 10.93 -9.80 -7.90
CA ILE A 120 10.81 -8.35 -7.77
C ILE A 120 10.02 -7.78 -8.95
N ALA A 121 9.26 -6.73 -8.69
CA ALA A 121 8.59 -5.92 -9.70
C ALA A 121 8.59 -4.46 -9.27
N ARG A 122 8.43 -3.56 -10.25
CA ARG A 122 8.09 -2.16 -9.99
C ARG A 122 6.75 -1.84 -10.61
N LEU A 123 5.84 -1.31 -9.80
CA LEU A 123 4.54 -0.83 -10.25
C LEU A 123 4.56 0.70 -10.36
N ASN A 124 3.82 1.22 -11.33
CA ASN A 124 3.44 2.62 -11.41
C ASN A 124 2.45 2.97 -10.28
N PRO A 125 2.26 4.27 -9.97
CA PRO A 125 1.34 4.69 -8.91
C PRO A 125 -0.10 4.19 -9.08
N ASN A 126 -0.54 3.93 -10.32
CA ASN A 126 -1.87 3.39 -10.62
C ASN A 126 -1.97 1.85 -10.51
N GLY A 127 -0.91 1.16 -10.07
CA GLY A 127 -0.88 -0.30 -9.93
C GLY A 127 -0.44 -1.08 -11.16
N SER A 128 -0.32 -0.44 -12.33
CA SER A 128 0.21 -1.09 -13.54
C SER A 128 1.70 -1.40 -13.42
N ILE A 129 2.21 -2.41 -14.13
CA ILE A 129 3.64 -2.72 -14.17
C ILE A 129 4.41 -1.58 -14.86
N ASP A 130 5.59 -1.23 -14.35
CA ASP A 130 6.53 -0.34 -15.06
C ASP A 130 7.38 -1.17 -16.05
N PRO A 131 7.15 -1.04 -17.37
CA PRO A 131 7.89 -1.81 -18.38
C PRO A 131 9.37 -1.42 -18.47
N ASN A 132 9.77 -0.28 -17.91
CA ASN A 132 11.14 0.22 -17.95
C ASN A 132 11.99 -0.30 -16.77
N PHE A 133 11.41 -1.08 -15.86
CA PHE A 133 12.14 -1.70 -14.76
C PHE A 133 12.79 -3.01 -15.21
N TYR A 134 13.93 -2.90 -15.87
CA TYR A 134 14.68 -4.06 -16.35
C TYR A 134 15.51 -4.72 -15.25
N ILE A 135 15.24 -5.98 -14.98
CA ILE A 135 15.89 -6.77 -13.92
C ILE A 135 16.63 -8.00 -14.47
N GLY A 136 16.92 -8.07 -15.78
CA GLY A 136 17.54 -9.24 -16.42
C GLY A 136 16.83 -10.55 -16.06
N ASN A 137 17.58 -11.57 -15.61
CA ASN A 137 16.97 -12.79 -15.11
C ASN A 137 16.40 -12.65 -13.69
N GLY A 138 16.65 -11.55 -12.98
CA GLY A 138 16.16 -11.29 -11.62
C GLY A 138 16.88 -12.12 -10.56
N PHE A 139 16.19 -12.39 -9.45
CA PHE A 139 16.74 -13.12 -8.30
C PHE A 139 16.42 -14.62 -8.37
N ASN A 140 17.37 -15.49 -8.04
CA ASN A 140 17.14 -16.94 -8.02
C ASN A 140 16.42 -17.44 -6.75
N GLY A 141 16.13 -16.56 -5.79
CA GLY A 141 15.50 -16.87 -4.52
C GLY A 141 14.61 -15.72 -4.03
N LYS A 142 13.87 -15.94 -2.94
CA LYS A 142 12.87 -14.98 -2.47
C LYS A 142 13.51 -13.64 -2.11
N VAL A 143 12.85 -12.56 -2.48
CA VAL A 143 13.16 -11.23 -1.94
C VAL A 143 12.30 -11.03 -0.69
N LEU A 144 12.94 -10.83 0.46
CA LEU A 144 12.26 -10.71 1.77
C LEU A 144 12.28 -9.29 2.32
N SER A 145 13.19 -8.44 1.85
CA SER A 145 13.30 -7.06 2.31
C SER A 145 13.79 -6.15 1.20
N ILE A 146 13.19 -4.96 1.12
CA ILE A 146 13.58 -3.90 0.20
C ILE A 146 13.68 -2.58 0.95
N ALA A 147 14.73 -1.82 0.68
CA ALA A 147 14.87 -0.43 1.13
C ALA A 147 15.22 0.46 -0.07
N VAL A 148 14.51 1.58 -0.20
CA VAL A 148 14.82 2.62 -1.21
C VAL A 148 15.67 3.69 -0.54
N GLN A 149 16.83 3.98 -1.14
CA GLN A 149 17.73 5.02 -0.70
C GLN A 149 17.30 6.40 -1.22
N ASN A 150 17.78 7.47 -0.58
CA ASN A 150 17.47 8.85 -0.98
C ASN A 150 17.94 9.21 -2.40
N ASP A 151 18.92 8.49 -2.94
CA ASP A 151 19.40 8.65 -4.31
C ASP A 151 18.61 7.80 -5.33
N GLY A 152 17.54 7.15 -4.90
CA GLY A 152 16.67 6.31 -5.72
C GLY A 152 17.18 4.87 -5.91
N LYS A 153 18.35 4.51 -5.36
CA LYS A 153 18.85 3.12 -5.42
C LYS A 153 18.01 2.20 -4.53
N ILE A 154 17.95 0.93 -4.92
CA ILE A 154 17.17 -0.09 -4.24
C ILE A 154 18.15 -1.10 -3.62
N VAL A 155 18.08 -1.26 -2.31
CA VAL A 155 18.79 -2.32 -1.57
C VAL A 155 17.84 -3.49 -1.39
N VAL A 156 18.29 -4.68 -1.73
CA VAL A 156 17.46 -5.90 -1.70
C VAL A 156 18.12 -6.96 -0.84
N GLY A 157 17.36 -7.55 0.08
CA GLY A 157 17.77 -8.67 0.93
C GLY A 157 16.79 -9.84 0.83
N GLY A 158 17.29 -11.07 1.00
CA GLY A 158 16.45 -12.26 0.89
C GLY A 158 17.22 -13.58 0.86
N GLU A 159 16.53 -14.63 0.46
CA GLU A 159 17.03 -16.02 0.37
C GLU A 159 17.58 -16.34 -1.03
N PHE A 160 18.29 -15.40 -1.66
CA PHE A 160 18.88 -15.58 -2.98
C PHE A 160 20.41 -15.67 -2.90
N SER A 161 21.01 -16.32 -3.90
CA SER A 161 22.46 -16.41 -4.05
C SER A 161 22.98 -15.72 -5.32
N SER A 162 22.09 -15.26 -6.19
CA SER A 162 22.44 -14.51 -7.41
C SER A 162 21.34 -13.52 -7.81
N PHE A 163 21.75 -12.48 -8.55
CA PHE A 163 20.89 -11.51 -9.20
C PHE A 163 21.44 -11.20 -10.60
N ASN A 164 20.56 -11.21 -11.61
CA ASN A 164 20.85 -11.13 -13.06
C ASN A 164 21.63 -12.32 -13.62
#